data_AF-A0A956P5B5-F1
#
_entry.id   AF-A0A956P5B5-F1
#
_cell.length_a   1.000
_cell.length_b   1.000
_cell.length_c   1.000
_cell.angle_alpha   90.00
_cell.angle_beta   90.00
_cell.angle_gamma   90.00
#
_symmetry.space_group_name_H-M   'P 1'
#
loop_
_entity.id
_entity.type
_entity.pdbx_description
1 polymer ?
#
loop_
_entity_poly.entity_id
_entity_poly.type
_entity_poly.pdbx_seq_one_letter_code
_entity_poly.pdbx_strand_id
1 'polypeptide(L)'
;MASVTKAGHCSGRSVSTSILWLLVSAAMLLAGCGAGSPTGGDQGAAPGWLTVQLTSPNTDDGAVQLRISGPGIERVEPQPPFDGVGTASGNTGHLVLTGVIGSGNVARFRVADVNRATSYSVSTVAAAQRGTFALRNTSGYRATVVR
;
A
#
# COMPACT_ATOMS: atom_id res chain seq x y z
N MET A 1 -16.80 -28.06 -40.48
CA MET A 1 -17.70 -26.91 -40.71
C MET A 1 -17.69 -26.09 -39.42
N ALA A 2 -17.28 -24.83 -39.30
CA ALA A 2 -16.82 -23.83 -40.26
C ALA A 2 -15.77 -22.94 -39.56
N SER A 3 -14.82 -22.46 -40.38
CA SER A 3 -13.82 -21.44 -40.09
C SER A 3 -14.44 -20.05 -40.15
N VAL A 4 -14.05 -19.11 -39.28
CA VAL A 4 -14.06 -17.67 -39.60
C VAL A 4 -12.91 -16.94 -38.89
N THR A 5 -11.93 -16.53 -39.69
CA THR A 5 -10.90 -15.51 -39.44
C THR A 5 -11.51 -14.11 -39.52
N LYS A 6 -11.09 -13.15 -38.69
CA LYS A 6 -11.04 -11.74 -39.11
C LYS A 6 -9.99 -10.91 -38.37
N ALA A 7 -8.98 -10.48 -39.14
CA ALA A 7 -8.04 -9.42 -38.81
C ALA A 7 -8.68 -8.05 -39.06
N GLY A 8 -8.25 -7.03 -38.32
CA GLY A 8 -8.66 -5.64 -38.51
C GLY A 8 -7.58 -4.68 -38.03
N HIS A 9 -6.65 -4.35 -38.94
CA HIS A 9 -5.75 -3.21 -38.84
C HIS A 9 -6.56 -1.91 -38.67
N CYS A 10 -6.12 -1.02 -37.78
CA CYS A 10 -6.41 0.41 -37.87
C CYS A 10 -5.08 1.17 -37.98
N SER A 11 -4.74 1.49 -39.23
CA SER A 11 -3.73 2.48 -39.61
C SER A 11 -4.46 3.75 -40.03
N GLY A 12 -4.09 4.88 -39.45
CA GLY A 12 -4.61 6.20 -39.78
C GLY A 12 -4.25 7.21 -38.69
N ARG A 13 -3.79 8.41 -38.96
CA ARG A 13 -3.62 9.16 -40.20
C ARG A 13 -2.55 10.23 -39.97
N SER A 14 -1.85 10.53 -41.05
CA SER A 14 -0.96 11.66 -41.26
C SER A 14 -1.63 13.00 -40.93
N VAL A 15 -0.95 13.87 -40.18
CA VAL A 15 -1.24 15.31 -40.16
C VAL A 15 0.02 16.01 -40.67
N SER A 16 0.04 16.16 -41.99
CA SER A 16 0.91 17.09 -42.71
C SER A 16 0.12 18.37 -42.88
N THR A 17 0.60 19.47 -42.31
CA THR A 17 0.35 20.81 -42.88
C THR A 17 1.41 21.76 -42.37
N SER A 18 2.37 21.99 -43.26
CA SER A 18 3.19 23.17 -43.40
C SER A 18 2.44 24.45 -43.03
N ILE A 19 3.06 25.31 -42.23
CA ILE A 19 2.91 26.76 -42.34
C ILE A 19 4.24 27.34 -41.81
N LEU A 20 5.15 27.46 -42.77
CA LEU A 20 6.42 28.14 -42.66
C LEU A 20 6.13 29.63 -42.90
N TRP A 21 5.91 30.41 -41.84
CA TRP A 21 5.92 31.86 -41.92
C TRP A 21 6.94 32.40 -40.93
N LEU A 22 8.07 32.75 -41.50
CA LEU A 22 9.16 33.51 -40.92
C LEU A 22 8.77 34.99 -40.85
N LEU A 23 9.24 35.64 -39.78
CA LEU A 23 9.70 37.04 -39.67
C LEU A 23 8.79 38.12 -39.05
N VAL A 24 9.28 38.57 -37.88
CA VAL A 24 9.52 39.98 -37.46
C VAL A 24 8.41 40.69 -36.70
N SER A 25 8.66 40.94 -35.40
CA SER A 25 8.56 42.25 -34.69
C SER A 25 8.87 42.01 -33.20
N ALA A 26 10.06 42.37 -32.72
CA ALA A 26 10.42 43.68 -32.17
C ALA A 26 10.05 43.82 -30.67
N ALA A 27 11.09 44.01 -29.88
CA ALA A 27 11.12 44.07 -28.43
C ALA A 27 10.39 45.29 -27.85
N MET A 28 9.78 45.14 -26.68
CA MET A 28 10.28 45.70 -25.40
C MET A 28 9.17 45.76 -24.34
N LEU A 29 9.61 45.59 -23.08
CA LEU A 29 8.99 45.99 -21.81
C LEU A 29 7.75 45.19 -21.36
N LEU A 30 7.88 44.46 -20.26
CA LEU A 30 7.44 44.93 -18.94
C LEU A 30 7.74 43.88 -17.85
N ALA A 31 8.03 44.42 -16.66
CA ALA A 31 8.29 43.81 -15.38
C ALA A 31 7.43 42.57 -15.01
N GLY A 32 8.02 41.65 -14.23
CA GLY A 32 7.22 40.69 -13.46
C GLY A 32 7.86 39.36 -13.09
N CYS A 33 9.12 39.29 -12.64
CA CYS A 33 9.58 38.12 -11.88
C CYS A 33 9.04 38.21 -10.44
N GLY A 34 7.72 38.14 -10.31
CA GLY A 34 7.02 37.93 -9.05
C GLY A 34 6.54 36.48 -8.97
N ALA A 35 6.63 35.92 -7.76
CA ALA A 35 6.13 34.62 -7.32
C ALA A 35 6.89 33.41 -7.93
N GLY A 36 7.68 32.64 -7.18
CA GLY A 36 7.34 32.16 -5.86
C GLY A 36 6.19 31.16 -5.96
N SER A 37 6.51 29.95 -6.40
CA SER A 37 5.79 28.75 -5.98
C SER A 37 6.85 27.67 -5.82
N PRO A 38 7.25 27.27 -4.60
CA PRO A 38 7.83 25.95 -4.46
C PRO A 38 6.79 25.02 -5.05
N THR A 39 7.13 24.34 -6.15
CA THR A 39 6.38 23.20 -6.63
C THR A 39 6.49 22.16 -5.52
N GLY A 40 5.61 22.27 -4.52
CA GLY A 40 5.34 21.21 -3.59
C GLY A 40 4.88 20.07 -4.46
N GLY A 41 5.81 19.21 -4.85
CA GLY A 41 5.51 18.05 -5.66
C GLY A 41 4.54 17.24 -4.84
N ASP A 42 3.30 17.12 -5.33
CA ASP A 42 2.46 16.01 -4.95
C ASP A 42 3.33 14.78 -5.16
N GLN A 43 3.80 14.19 -4.07
CA GLN A 43 4.43 12.89 -4.12
C GLN A 43 3.31 11.96 -4.57
N GLY A 44 3.28 11.69 -5.89
CA GLY A 44 2.31 10.79 -6.48
C GLY A 44 2.28 9.47 -5.73
N ALA A 45 1.20 8.71 -5.92
CA ALA A 45 1.01 7.43 -5.25
C ALA A 45 2.30 6.59 -5.29
N ALA A 46 2.77 6.15 -4.12
CA ALA A 46 4.01 5.41 -3.99
C ALA A 46 3.72 3.97 -3.53
N PRO A 47 3.69 2.98 -4.45
CA PRO A 47 3.47 1.59 -4.08
C PRO A 47 4.57 1.08 -3.15
N GLY A 48 4.20 0.29 -2.15
CA GLY A 48 5.19 -0.20 -1.19
C GLY A 48 4.62 -1.07 -0.08
N TRP A 49 5.48 -1.37 0.89
CA TRP A 49 5.14 -2.17 2.06
C TRP A 49 4.95 -1.27 3.27
N LEU A 50 3.92 -1.55 4.05
CA LEU A 50 3.72 -1.03 5.39
C LEU A 50 3.93 -2.15 6.40
N THR A 51 4.49 -1.83 7.55
CA THR A 51 4.78 -2.78 8.63
C THR A 51 3.72 -2.71 9.71
N VAL A 52 3.34 -3.87 10.24
CA VAL A 52 2.49 -4.00 11.41
C VAL A 52 3.36 -4.18 12.64
N GLN A 53 3.22 -3.27 13.60
CA GLN A 53 3.78 -3.39 14.93
C GLN A 53 2.74 -3.89 15.91
N LEU A 54 3.10 -4.89 16.70
CA LEU A 54 2.30 -5.43 17.79
C LEU A 54 2.92 -5.02 19.12
N THR A 55 2.09 -4.64 20.08
CA THR A 55 2.41 -4.61 21.50
C THR A 55 1.59 -5.70 22.18
N SER A 56 2.26 -6.69 22.76
CA SER A 56 1.62 -7.72 23.57
C SER A 56 1.73 -7.37 25.07
N PRO A 57 0.66 -7.57 25.87
CA PRO A 57 0.74 -7.50 27.32
C PRO A 57 1.34 -8.76 27.95
N ASN A 58 1.65 -9.80 27.16
CA ASN A 58 2.14 -11.09 27.62
C ASN A 58 3.54 -11.40 27.06
N THR A 59 4.30 -12.24 27.76
CA THR A 59 5.65 -12.67 27.34
C THR A 59 5.66 -14.09 26.74
N ASP A 60 4.51 -14.76 26.78
CA ASP A 60 4.34 -16.15 26.41
C ASP A 60 3.23 -16.36 25.36
N ASP A 61 3.05 -15.41 24.44
CA ASP A 61 2.16 -15.61 23.30
C ASP A 61 2.76 -16.59 22.29
N GLY A 62 1.91 -17.49 21.80
CA GLY A 62 2.24 -18.54 20.84
C GLY A 62 1.57 -18.36 19.48
N ALA A 63 0.41 -17.70 19.46
CA ALA A 63 -0.29 -17.36 18.22
C ALA A 63 -1.06 -16.05 18.37
N VAL A 64 -1.18 -15.28 17.28
CA VAL A 64 -1.97 -14.05 17.21
C VAL A 64 -2.68 -13.98 15.85
N GLN A 65 -3.96 -13.62 15.88
CA GLN A 65 -4.73 -13.28 14.69
C GLN A 65 -4.94 -11.76 14.62
N LEU A 66 -4.56 -11.16 13.51
CA LEU A 66 -4.72 -9.74 13.22
C LEU A 66 -5.70 -9.54 12.07
N ARG A 67 -6.44 -8.42 12.14
CA ARG A 67 -7.23 -7.89 11.03
C ARG A 67 -6.72 -6.49 10.69
N ILE A 68 -6.42 -6.29 9.42
CA ILE A 68 -5.98 -5.02 8.84
C ILE A 68 -7.17 -4.47 8.04
N SER A 69 -7.49 -3.19 8.22
CA SER A 69 -8.52 -2.50 7.44
C SER A 69 -7.94 -1.24 6.80
N GLY A 70 -8.25 -1.00 5.54
CA GLY A 70 -7.80 0.18 4.81
C GLY A 70 -7.91 -0.02 3.30
N PRO A 71 -7.64 1.01 2.48
CA PRO A 71 -7.86 0.93 1.03
C PRO A 71 -6.82 0.06 0.32
N GLY A 72 -7.26 -0.77 -0.64
CA GLY A 72 -6.36 -1.40 -1.62
C GLY A 72 -5.23 -2.24 -1.02
N ILE A 73 -5.55 -3.15 -0.09
CA ILE A 73 -4.56 -4.09 0.45
C ILE A 73 -4.33 -5.18 -0.60
N GLU A 74 -3.11 -5.27 -1.12
CA GLU A 74 -2.77 -6.21 -2.20
C GLU A 74 -2.29 -7.56 -1.66
N ARG A 75 -1.50 -7.52 -0.59
CA ARG A 75 -0.86 -8.71 -0.01
C ARG A 75 -0.57 -8.50 1.46
N VAL A 76 -0.63 -9.56 2.26
CA VAL A 76 -0.25 -9.56 3.67
C VAL A 76 0.72 -10.72 3.91
N GLU A 77 1.83 -10.46 4.59
CA GLU A 77 2.87 -11.45 4.86
C GLU A 77 3.33 -11.40 6.33
N PRO A 78 3.58 -12.55 6.96
CA PRO A 78 4.35 -12.60 8.20
C PRO A 78 5.77 -12.09 7.97
N GLN A 79 6.39 -11.47 8.98
CA GLN A 79 7.83 -11.19 8.96
C GLN A 79 8.59 -12.30 9.70
N PRO A 80 9.83 -12.62 9.30
CA PRO A 80 10.68 -13.50 10.10
C PRO A 80 10.85 -12.94 11.52
N PRO A 81 10.92 -13.80 12.56
CA PRO A 81 10.98 -15.26 12.49
C PRO A 81 9.61 -15.95 12.59
N PHE A 82 8.50 -15.23 12.38
CA PHE A 82 7.15 -15.78 12.59
C PHE A 82 6.71 -16.64 11.40
N ASP A 83 6.08 -17.76 11.72
CA ASP A 83 5.32 -18.54 10.74
C ASP A 83 3.89 -18.00 10.67
N GLY A 84 3.26 -18.11 9.51
CA GLY A 84 1.88 -17.65 9.38
C GLY A 84 1.32 -17.63 7.97
N VAL A 85 0.05 -17.26 7.89
CA VAL A 85 -0.67 -17.06 6.64
C VAL A 85 -1.38 -15.72 6.68
N GLY A 86 -1.17 -14.94 5.60
CA GLY A 86 -1.88 -13.69 5.36
C GLY A 86 -2.78 -13.81 4.13
N THR A 87 -3.96 -13.22 4.20
CA THR A 87 -4.87 -13.07 3.06
C THR A 87 -5.30 -11.61 2.94
N ALA A 88 -5.57 -11.18 1.71
CA ALA A 88 -6.06 -9.84 1.40
C ALA A 88 -7.30 -9.96 0.51
N SER A 89 -8.32 -9.17 0.82
CA SER A 89 -9.55 -9.07 0.02
C SER A 89 -10.03 -7.63 0.04
N GLY A 90 -9.72 -6.89 -1.04
CA GLY A 90 -10.09 -5.49 -1.23
C GLY A 90 -9.55 -4.59 -0.11
N ASN A 91 -10.43 -4.27 0.84
CA ASN A 91 -10.15 -3.34 1.94
C ASN A 91 -9.83 -4.02 3.28
N THR A 92 -9.77 -5.36 3.30
CA THR A 92 -9.51 -6.14 4.52
C THR A 92 -8.35 -7.11 4.30
N GLY A 93 -7.40 -7.11 5.23
CA GLY A 93 -6.37 -8.12 5.36
C GLY A 93 -6.60 -8.96 6.62
N HIS A 94 -6.37 -10.26 6.53
CA HIS A 94 -6.33 -11.15 7.69
C HIS A 94 -4.96 -11.78 7.79
N LEU A 95 -4.48 -11.97 9.01
CA LEU A 95 -3.21 -12.61 9.26
C LEU A 95 -3.32 -13.48 10.50
N VAL A 96 -2.82 -14.71 10.40
CA VAL A 96 -2.58 -15.58 11.55
C VAL A 96 -1.08 -15.82 11.64
N LEU A 97 -0.52 -15.55 12.81
CA LEU A 97 0.89 -15.73 13.12
C LEU A 97 1.05 -16.75 14.23
N THR A 98 2.12 -17.53 14.16
CA THR A 98 2.56 -18.46 15.20
C THR A 98 4.06 -18.30 15.45
N GLY A 99 4.49 -18.56 16.68
CA GLY A 99 5.90 -18.52 17.07
C GLY A 99 6.10 -18.00 18.49
N VAL A 100 7.31 -17.50 18.79
CA VAL A 100 7.58 -16.79 20.05
C VAL A 100 7.16 -15.34 19.87
N ILE A 101 5.90 -15.04 20.16
CA ILE A 101 5.32 -13.72 19.89
C ILE A 101 5.55 -12.79 21.09
N GLY A 102 6.18 -11.66 20.83
CA GLY A 102 6.33 -10.54 21.76
C GLY A 102 5.98 -9.23 21.06
N SER A 103 6.30 -8.11 21.71
CA SER A 103 6.13 -6.79 21.12
C SER A 103 7.20 -6.52 20.04
N GLY A 104 6.78 -5.97 18.89
CA GLY A 104 7.68 -5.64 17.78
C GLY A 104 7.01 -5.69 16.42
N ASN A 105 7.82 -5.66 15.36
CA ASN A 105 7.35 -5.83 13.98
C ASN A 105 6.98 -7.30 13.76
N VAL A 106 5.75 -7.57 13.35
CA VAL A 106 5.24 -8.95 13.23
C VAL A 106 4.84 -9.33 11.82
N ALA A 107 4.54 -8.33 10.99
CA ALA A 107 4.01 -8.54 9.65
C ALA A 107 4.24 -7.32 8.77
N ARG A 108 4.00 -7.49 7.48
CA ARG A 108 3.92 -6.39 6.52
C ARG A 108 2.81 -6.63 5.52
N PHE A 109 2.28 -5.56 4.95
CA PHE A 109 1.29 -5.63 3.88
C PHE A 109 1.60 -4.64 2.78
N ARG A 110 1.30 -5.03 1.54
CA ARG A 110 1.58 -4.24 0.33
C ARG A 110 0.35 -3.42 -0.04
N VAL A 111 0.60 -2.18 -0.42
CA VAL A 111 -0.43 -1.20 -0.81
C VAL A 111 0.04 -0.41 -2.04
N ALA A 112 -0.93 0.15 -2.77
CA ALA A 112 -0.67 0.99 -3.92
C ALA A 112 -0.07 2.36 -3.56
N ASP A 113 -0.25 2.84 -2.32
CA ASP A 113 0.29 4.12 -1.86
C ASP A 113 0.62 4.13 -0.36
N VAL A 114 1.91 4.07 -0.03
CA VAL A 114 2.39 4.13 1.36
C VAL A 114 2.27 5.52 1.98
N ASN A 115 2.05 6.58 1.19
CA ASN A 115 1.79 7.92 1.71
C ASN A 115 0.43 7.98 2.45
N ARG A 116 -0.42 6.96 2.27
CA ARG A 116 -1.72 6.81 2.93
C ARG A 116 -1.69 5.91 4.16
N ALA A 117 -0.52 5.68 4.78
CA ALA A 117 -0.37 4.80 5.95
C ALA A 117 -1.39 5.10 7.08
N THR A 118 -1.75 6.37 7.30
CA THR A 118 -2.73 6.80 8.32
C THR A 118 -4.17 6.38 8.01
N SER A 119 -4.46 5.94 6.77
CA SER A 119 -5.77 5.41 6.37
C SER A 119 -5.96 3.93 6.75
N TYR A 120 -4.94 3.28 7.29
CA TYR A 120 -4.99 1.88 7.69
C TYR A 120 -5.09 1.74 9.21
N SER A 121 -5.84 0.74 9.64
CA SER A 121 -5.97 0.34 11.04
C SER A 121 -5.74 -1.16 11.20
N VAL A 122 -5.26 -1.57 12.37
CA VAL A 122 -5.04 -2.98 12.69
C VAL A 122 -5.64 -3.27 14.06
N SER A 123 -6.30 -4.42 14.18
CA SER A 123 -6.85 -4.90 15.44
C SER A 123 -6.43 -6.34 15.70
N THR A 124 -6.13 -6.65 16.95
CA THR A 124 -5.95 -8.03 17.42
C THR A 124 -7.31 -8.69 17.61
N VAL A 125 -7.57 -9.75 16.85
CA VAL A 125 -8.84 -10.49 16.86
C VAL A 125 -8.80 -11.64 17.87
N ALA A 126 -7.66 -12.34 17.92
CA ALA A 126 -7.44 -13.43 18.85
C ALA A 126 -5.95 -13.51 19.21
N ALA A 127 -5.66 -14.05 20.39
CA ALA A 127 -4.32 -14.42 20.82
C ALA A 127 -4.40 -15.74 21.60
N ALA A 128 -3.33 -16.52 21.57
CA ALA A 128 -3.24 -17.78 22.29
C ALA A 128 -1.90 -17.92 23.01
N GLN A 129 -1.96 -18.52 24.21
CA GLN A 129 -0.76 -18.82 25.00
C GLN A 129 0.11 -19.88 24.31
N ARG A 130 1.43 -19.69 24.36
CA ARG A 130 2.43 -20.66 23.92
C ARG A 130 2.43 -21.87 24.85
N GLY A 131 2.39 -23.07 24.26
CA GLY A 131 2.44 -24.35 24.98
C GLY A 131 1.07 -24.92 25.33
N THR A 132 0.08 -24.09 25.67
CA THR A 132 -1.29 -24.56 25.99
C THR A 132 -2.31 -24.29 24.88
N PHE A 133 -2.04 -23.31 24.01
CA PHE A 133 -2.95 -22.81 22.98
C PHE A 133 -4.29 -22.30 23.53
N ALA A 134 -4.35 -22.02 24.84
CA ALA A 134 -5.51 -21.41 25.46
C ALA A 134 -5.72 -20.00 24.88
N LEU A 135 -6.95 -19.70 24.46
CA LEU A 135 -7.33 -18.37 24.00
C LEU A 135 -7.17 -17.36 25.14
N ARG A 136 -6.56 -16.21 24.80
CA ARG A 136 -6.36 -15.09 25.72
C ARG A 136 -7.37 -13.99 25.46
N ASN A 137 -7.65 -13.22 26.51
CA ASN A 137 -8.32 -11.93 26.39
C ASN A 137 -7.41 -10.98 25.59
N THR A 138 -7.96 -10.32 24.57
CA THR A 138 -7.24 -9.37 23.72
C THR A 138 -7.13 -7.96 24.32
N SER A 139 -7.72 -7.73 25.50
CA SER A 139 -7.49 -6.51 26.28
C SER A 139 -6.00 -6.29 26.55
N GLY A 140 -5.51 -5.08 26.27
CA GLY A 140 -4.10 -4.71 26.44
C GLY A 140 -3.22 -4.95 25.21
N TYR A 141 -3.67 -5.71 24.21
CA TYR A 141 -2.99 -5.78 22.92
C TYR A 141 -3.18 -4.49 22.14
N ARG A 142 -2.13 -4.06 21.43
CA ARG A 142 -2.19 -2.93 20.51
C ARG A 142 -1.50 -3.31 19.21
N ALA A 143 -2.09 -2.94 18.08
CA ALA A 143 -1.46 -3.11 16.78
C ALA A 143 -1.52 -1.77 16.01
N THR A 144 -0.41 -1.40 15.39
CA THR A 144 -0.26 -0.13 14.66
C THR A 144 0.42 -0.36 13.32
N VAL A 145 0.19 0.57 12.40
CA VAL A 145 0.83 0.59 11.08
C VAL A 145 1.96 1.60 11.11
N VAL A 146 3.13 1.19 10.63
CA VAL A 146 4.29 2.06 10.43
C VAL A 146 4.81 1.91 9.00
N ARG A 147 5.44 2.96 8.48
CA ARG A 147 6.07 2.97 7.16
C ARG A 147 7.51 2.51 7.25
#